data_AF-A0A839W1W7-F1
#
_entry.id   AF-A0A839W1W7-F1
#
_cell.length_a   1.000
_cell.length_b   1.000
_cell.length_c   1.000
_cell.angle_alpha   90.00
_cell.angle_beta   90.00
_cell.angle_gamma   90.00
#
_symmetry.space_group_name_H-M   'P 1'
#
loop_
_entity.id
_entity.type
_entity.pdbx_description
1 polymer ?
#
loop_
_entity_poly.entity_id
_entity_poly.type
_entity_poly.pdbx_seq_one_letter_code
_entity_poly.pdbx_strand_id
1 'polypeptide(L)'
;MTERYLTPGQRAVARFIRADCAFINVQFIAFIIGRSRQQVHNIVASAGIIPGGGADAQDDKLKAAYERDMGKKLSALEWSRMKRLIEQEAADQLARLLPRPEPYPEMDRAMTELTASLKTRMQEWG
;
A
#
# COMPACT_ATOMS: atom_id res chain seq x y z
N MET A 1 6.49 19.30 -16.08
CA MET A 1 5.05 19.64 -15.98
C MET A 1 4.35 18.51 -15.24
N THR A 2 3.94 18.72 -14.00
CA THR A 2 3.11 17.74 -13.27
C THR A 2 1.73 17.69 -13.93
N GLU A 3 1.31 16.51 -14.39
CA GLU A 3 -0.04 16.30 -14.93
C GLU A 3 -1.09 16.90 -14.00
N ARG A 4 -1.97 17.74 -14.55
CA ARG A 4 -3.02 18.44 -13.79
C ARG A 4 -3.96 17.48 -13.03
N TYR A 5 -4.04 16.22 -13.45
CA TYR A 5 -4.96 15.22 -12.91
C TYR A 5 -4.21 13.92 -12.61
N LEU A 6 -4.50 13.31 -11.45
CA LEU A 6 -4.01 11.97 -11.14
C LEU A 6 -4.77 10.93 -11.98
N THR A 7 -4.10 9.88 -12.42
CA THR A 7 -4.74 8.74 -13.09
C THR A 7 -5.67 7.97 -12.12
N PRO A 8 -6.63 7.16 -12.62
CA PRO A 8 -7.42 6.26 -11.78
C PRO A 8 -6.56 5.40 -10.85
N GLY A 9 -5.43 4.87 -11.35
CA GLY A 9 -4.48 4.08 -10.57
C GLY A 9 -3.87 4.87 -9.41
N GLN A 10 -3.37 6.07 -9.67
CA GLN A 10 -2.80 6.93 -8.63
C GLN A 10 -3.82 7.33 -7.55
N ARG A 11 -5.09 7.57 -7.95
CA ARG A 11 -6.17 7.84 -6.98
C ARG A 11 -6.48 6.60 -6.14
N ALA A 12 -6.44 5.40 -6.72
CA ALA A 12 -6.61 4.16 -5.99
C ALA A 12 -5.46 3.89 -5.00
N VAL A 13 -4.21 4.22 -5.36
CA VAL A 13 -3.07 4.14 -4.45
C VAL A 13 -3.25 5.05 -3.23
N ALA A 14 -3.62 6.31 -3.43
CA ALA A 14 -3.87 7.24 -2.32
C ALA A 14 -5.00 6.75 -1.38
N ARG A 15 -6.03 6.16 -1.97
CA ARG A 15 -7.16 5.52 -1.26
C ARG A 15 -6.72 4.30 -0.47
N PHE A 16 -5.94 3.41 -1.07
CA PHE A 16 -5.39 2.21 -0.44
C PHE A 16 -4.54 2.56 0.78
N ILE A 17 -3.58 3.49 0.63
CA ILE A 17 -2.72 3.95 1.74
C ILE A 17 -3.58 4.48 2.90
N ARG A 18 -4.66 5.23 2.61
CA ARG A 18 -5.54 5.75 3.66
C ARG A 18 -6.34 4.67 4.37
N ALA A 19 -6.79 3.65 3.64
CA ALA A 19 -7.59 2.55 4.16
C ALA A 19 -6.74 1.66 5.08
N ASP A 20 -5.57 1.25 4.59
CA ASP A 20 -4.70 0.27 5.23
C ASP A 20 -3.82 0.89 6.33
N CYS A 21 -3.27 2.08 6.05
CA CYS A 21 -2.40 2.79 6.98
C CYS A 21 -3.16 3.93 7.67
N ALA A 22 -4.22 3.59 8.41
CA ALA A 22 -5.10 4.55 9.08
C ALA A 22 -4.38 5.57 9.98
N PHE A 23 -3.21 5.20 10.51
CA PHE A 23 -2.36 6.04 11.36
C PHE A 23 -1.55 7.10 10.58
N ILE A 24 -1.37 6.94 9.27
CA ILE A 24 -0.63 7.90 8.44
C ILE A 24 -1.52 9.14 8.22
N ASN A 25 -1.01 10.30 8.61
CA ASN A 25 -1.72 11.57 8.43
C ASN A 25 -1.92 11.87 6.93
N VAL A 26 -3.09 12.38 6.57
CA VAL A 26 -3.45 12.78 5.19
C VAL A 26 -2.41 13.75 4.60
N GLN A 27 -1.76 14.58 5.40
CA GLN A 27 -0.69 15.48 4.96
C GLN A 27 0.54 14.71 4.43
N PHE A 28 0.90 13.58 5.03
CA PHE A 28 1.96 12.73 4.51
C PHE A 28 1.54 12.09 3.20
N ILE A 29 0.32 11.56 3.10
CA ILE A 29 -0.20 10.99 1.84
C ILE A 29 -0.18 12.07 0.74
N ALA A 30 -0.55 13.30 1.06
CA ALA A 30 -0.48 14.44 0.15
C ALA A 30 0.93 14.73 -0.36
N PHE A 31 1.92 14.67 0.53
CA PHE A 31 3.32 14.79 0.16
C PHE A 31 3.77 13.66 -0.78
N ILE A 32 3.45 12.40 -0.44
CA ILE A 32 3.78 11.21 -1.27
C ILE A 32 3.32 11.39 -2.71
N ILE A 33 2.04 11.73 -2.88
CA ILE A 33 1.42 11.75 -4.20
C ILE A 33 1.60 13.10 -4.91
N GLY A 34 2.37 14.03 -4.32
CA GLY A 34 2.62 15.37 -4.86
C GLY A 34 1.34 16.17 -5.08
N ARG A 35 0.44 16.21 -4.09
CA ARG A 35 -0.83 16.94 -4.13
C ARG A 35 -1.06 17.75 -2.86
N SER A 36 -2.00 18.68 -2.92
CA SER A 36 -2.43 19.40 -1.71
C SER A 36 -3.23 18.48 -0.79
N ARG A 37 -3.18 18.76 0.52
CA ARG A 37 -3.98 18.06 1.54
C ARG A 37 -5.46 18.01 1.17
N GLN A 38 -6.02 19.11 0.67
CA GLN A 38 -7.44 19.17 0.30
C GLN A 38 -7.77 18.24 -0.88
N GLN A 39 -6.90 18.20 -1.90
CA GLN A 39 -7.10 17.30 -3.04
C GLN A 39 -7.09 15.84 -2.60
N VAL A 40 -6.14 15.46 -1.75
CA VAL A 40 -6.05 14.08 -1.22
C VAL A 40 -7.25 13.74 -0.37
N HIS A 41 -7.66 14.65 0.51
CA HIS A 41 -8.87 14.50 1.32
C HIS A 41 -10.09 14.22 0.44
N ASN A 42 -10.29 14.99 -0.63
CA ASN A 42 -11.41 14.79 -1.55
C ASN A 42 -11.34 13.43 -2.28
N ILE A 43 -10.13 13.01 -2.70
CA ILE A 43 -9.91 11.71 -3.35
C ILE A 43 -10.30 10.55 -2.43
N VAL A 44 -9.87 10.58 -1.17
CA VAL A 44 -10.11 9.48 -0.22
C VAL A 44 -11.52 9.51 0.36
N ALA A 45 -12.08 10.69 0.61
CA ALA A 45 -13.45 10.85 1.10
C ALA A 45 -14.50 10.38 0.08
N SER A 46 -14.29 10.67 -1.21
CA SER A 46 -15.23 10.27 -2.29
C SER A 46 -15.41 8.76 -2.46
N ALA A 47 -14.50 7.96 -1.91
CA ALA A 47 -14.58 6.50 -1.92
C ALA A 47 -15.30 5.93 -0.69
N GLY A 48 -15.67 6.78 0.30
CA GLY A 48 -16.25 6.31 1.56
C GLY A 48 -15.29 5.42 2.35
N ILE A 49 -13.97 5.56 2.12
CA ILE A 49 -12.94 4.78 2.79
C ILE A 49 -12.90 5.18 4.26
N ILE A 50 -13.15 4.20 5.12
CA ILE A 50 -13.16 4.37 6.57
C ILE A 50 -11.81 3.85 7.06
N PRO A 51 -10.93 4.68 7.62
CA PRO A 51 -9.66 4.21 8.16
C PRO A 51 -9.92 3.11 9.21
N GLY A 52 -9.25 1.96 9.08
CA GLY A 52 -9.37 0.85 10.05
C GLY A 52 -10.67 0.04 9.98
N GLY A 53 -11.48 0.16 8.92
CA GLY A 53 -12.57 -0.79 8.68
C GLY A 53 -12.07 -2.16 8.21
N GLY A 54 -12.91 -3.21 8.32
CA GLY A 54 -12.54 -4.58 7.93
C GLY A 54 -12.09 -4.71 6.45
N ALA A 55 -11.13 -5.60 6.20
CA ALA A 55 -10.42 -5.72 4.93
C ALA A 55 -11.34 -5.88 3.71
N ASP A 56 -12.37 -6.72 3.82
CA ASP A 56 -13.31 -6.98 2.71
C ASP A 56 -14.16 -5.75 2.38
N ALA A 57 -14.65 -5.05 3.41
CA ALA A 57 -15.44 -3.84 3.23
C ALA A 57 -14.61 -2.68 2.66
N GLN A 58 -13.29 -2.63 2.93
CA GLN A 58 -12.39 -1.68 2.28
C GLN A 58 -12.15 -2.05 0.82
N ASP A 59 -12.01 -3.34 0.51
CA ASP A 59 -11.76 -3.82 -0.85
C ASP A 59 -12.93 -3.49 -1.78
N ASP A 60 -14.16 -3.76 -1.35
CA ASP A 60 -15.36 -3.46 -2.13
C ASP A 60 -15.50 -1.95 -2.41
N LYS A 61 -15.20 -1.11 -1.41
CA LYS A 61 -15.21 0.35 -1.57
C LYS A 61 -14.12 0.85 -2.50
N LEU A 62 -12.92 0.28 -2.40
CA LEU A 62 -11.80 0.61 -3.27
C LEU A 62 -12.11 0.21 -4.71
N LYS A 63 -12.65 -1.00 -4.93
CA LYS A 63 -13.10 -1.48 -6.23
C LYS A 63 -14.16 -0.55 -6.82
N ALA A 64 -15.21 -0.25 -6.06
CA ALA A 64 -16.31 0.60 -6.53
C ALA A 64 -15.82 2.02 -6.92
N ALA A 65 -14.88 2.58 -6.15
CA ALA A 65 -14.28 3.87 -6.47
C ALA A 65 -13.41 3.81 -7.73
N TYR A 66 -12.65 2.73 -7.92
CA TYR A 66 -11.81 2.54 -9.11
C TYR A 66 -12.65 2.33 -10.38
N GLU A 67 -13.71 1.54 -10.31
CA GLU A 67 -14.66 1.35 -11.42
C GLU A 67 -15.33 2.66 -11.83
N ARG A 68 -15.71 3.49 -10.85
CA ARG A 68 -16.27 4.83 -11.10
C ARG A 68 -15.26 5.73 -11.81
N ASP A 69 -14.01 5.71 -11.37
CA ASP A 69 -12.93 6.49 -11.94
C ASP A 69 -12.57 6.08 -13.38
N MET A 70 -12.70 4.79 -13.69
CA MET A 70 -12.46 4.22 -15.01
C MET A 70 -13.68 4.30 -15.94
N GLY A 71 -14.88 4.55 -15.40
CA GLY A 71 -16.14 4.48 -16.13
C GLY A 71 -16.49 3.06 -16.62
N LYS A 72 -15.90 2.02 -16.02
CA LYS A 72 -16.06 0.61 -16.44
C LYS A 72 -16.13 -0.30 -15.21
N LYS A 73 -16.98 -1.33 -15.31
CA LYS A 73 -17.03 -2.45 -14.35
C LYS A 73 -15.92 -3.46 -14.61
N LEU A 74 -15.30 -3.96 -13.55
CA LEU A 74 -14.22 -4.94 -13.61
C LEU A 74 -14.72 -6.33 -13.19
N SER A 75 -14.32 -7.33 -13.97
CA SER A 75 -14.41 -8.73 -13.54
C SER A 75 -13.58 -8.98 -12.28
N ALA A 76 -13.86 -10.08 -11.58
CA ALA A 76 -13.09 -10.46 -10.39
C ALA A 76 -11.59 -10.63 -10.70
N LEU A 77 -11.27 -11.21 -11.86
CA LEU A 77 -9.88 -11.42 -12.29
C LEU A 77 -9.16 -10.11 -12.62
N GLU A 78 -9.82 -9.19 -13.33
CA GLU A 78 -9.26 -7.86 -13.61
C GLU A 78 -9.03 -7.09 -12.30
N TRP A 79 -9.99 -7.15 -11.37
CA TRP A 79 -9.85 -6.49 -10.07
C TRP A 79 -8.66 -7.05 -9.27
N SER A 80 -8.54 -8.37 -9.16
CA SER A 80 -7.43 -9.00 -8.43
C SER A 80 -6.06 -8.57 -8.98
N ARG A 81 -5.92 -8.47 -10.30
CA ARG A 81 -4.68 -7.97 -10.94
C ARG A 81 -4.43 -6.50 -10.63
N MET A 82 -5.47 -5.66 -10.67
CA MET A 82 -5.35 -4.23 -10.36
C MET A 82 -5.06 -3.96 -8.91
N LYS A 83 -5.70 -4.69 -8.00
CA LYS A 83 -5.42 -4.61 -6.57
C LYS A 83 -3.95 -4.86 -6.28
N ARG A 84 -3.35 -5.91 -6.85
CA ARG A 84 -1.91 -6.19 -6.69
C ARG A 84 -1.02 -5.03 -7.15
N LEU A 85 -1.33 -4.40 -8.28
CA LEU A 85 -0.55 -3.24 -8.76
C LEU A 85 -0.71 -2.02 -7.84
N ILE A 86 -1.94 -1.80 -7.34
CA ILE A 86 -2.22 -0.72 -6.38
C ILE A 86 -1.46 -0.93 -5.08
N GLU A 87 -1.47 -2.16 -4.54
CA GLU A 87 -0.75 -2.56 -3.33
C GLU A 87 0.77 -2.38 -3.50
N GLN A 88 1.33 -2.85 -4.61
CA GLN A 88 2.75 -2.71 -4.90
C GLN A 88 3.17 -1.24 -5.00
N GLU A 89 2.44 -0.44 -5.77
CA GLU A 89 2.74 0.98 -5.92
C GLU A 89 2.59 1.72 -4.58
N ALA A 90 1.59 1.39 -3.77
CA ALA A 90 1.44 1.94 -2.43
C ALA A 90 2.65 1.61 -1.53
N ALA A 91 3.10 0.35 -1.55
CA ALA A 91 4.29 -0.08 -0.82
C ALA A 91 5.55 0.66 -1.28
N ASP A 92 5.76 0.79 -2.59
CA ASP A 92 6.91 1.49 -3.16
C ASP A 92 6.93 2.98 -2.79
N GLN A 93 5.75 3.62 -2.81
CA GLN A 93 5.57 5.01 -2.42
C GLN A 93 5.83 5.23 -0.92
N LEU A 94 5.40 4.32 -0.06
CA LEU A 94 5.67 4.36 1.38
C LEU A 94 7.16 4.09 1.68
N ALA A 95 7.78 3.14 0.99
CA ALA A 95 9.19 2.80 1.15
C ALA A 95 10.15 3.93 0.73
N ARG A 96 9.73 4.82 -0.17
CA ARG A 96 10.48 6.05 -0.51
C ARG A 96 10.47 7.10 0.60
N LEU A 97 9.44 7.09 1.45
CA LEU A 97 9.31 8.03 2.56
C LEU A 97 9.93 7.54 3.86
N LEU A 98 9.82 6.24 4.12
CA LEU A 98 10.48 5.65 5.26
C LEU A 98 11.98 5.62 4.96
N PRO A 99 12.86 6.08 5.88
CA PRO A 99 14.28 5.80 5.72
C PRO A 99 14.42 4.30 5.50
N ARG A 100 15.21 3.90 4.50
CA ARG A 100 15.59 2.49 4.39
C ARG A 100 16.06 2.09 5.79
N PRO A 101 15.51 1.01 6.39
CA PRO A 101 16.11 0.51 7.60
C PRO A 101 17.59 0.37 7.29
N GLU A 102 18.46 1.04 8.06
CA GLU A 102 19.89 0.77 7.95
C GLU A 102 20.00 -0.75 7.99
N PRO A 103 20.71 -1.38 7.05
CA PRO A 103 20.90 -2.83 7.11
C PRO A 103 21.47 -3.08 8.49
N TYR A 104 20.72 -3.74 9.38
CA TYR A 104 21.14 -4.02 10.74
C TYR A 104 22.06 -5.23 10.62
N PRO A 105 23.38 -5.05 10.37
CA PRO A 105 24.23 -6.13 9.92
C PRO A 105 24.40 -7.16 11.05
N GLU A 106 24.23 -6.70 12.29
CA GLU A 106 24.22 -7.52 13.49
C GLU A 106 22.96 -8.39 13.57
N MET A 107 21.80 -7.88 13.17
CA MET A 107 20.55 -8.62 13.19
C MET A 107 20.50 -9.63 12.03
N ASP A 108 21.02 -9.27 10.86
CA ASP A 108 21.21 -10.20 9.73
C ASP A 108 22.23 -11.30 10.05
N ARG A 109 23.36 -10.96 10.71
CA ARG A 109 24.31 -11.96 11.23
C ARG A 109 23.65 -12.88 12.25
N ALA A 110 22.94 -12.32 13.24
CA ALA A 110 22.25 -13.10 14.25
C ALA A 110 21.21 -14.06 13.64
N MET A 111 20.45 -13.61 12.64
CA MET A 111 19.49 -14.45 11.92
C MET A 111 20.17 -15.52 11.06
N THR A 112 21.31 -15.20 10.46
CA THR A 112 22.12 -16.17 9.69
C THR A 112 22.71 -17.24 10.61
N GLU A 113 23.27 -16.83 11.75
CA GLU A 113 23.81 -17.74 12.77
C GLU A 113 22.72 -18.60 13.40
N LEU A 114 21.55 -18.04 13.67
CA LEU A 114 20.38 -18.77 14.16
C LEU A 114 19.92 -19.81 13.12
N THR A 115 19.84 -19.42 11.85
CA THR A 115 19.44 -20.31 10.75
C THR A 115 20.45 -21.45 10.56
N ALA A 116 21.75 -21.14 10.63
CA ALA A 116 22.81 -22.15 10.58
C ALA A 116 22.72 -23.11 11.77
N SER A 117 22.53 -22.58 12.98
CA SER A 117 22.43 -23.37 14.21
C SER A 117 21.20 -24.29 14.21
N LEU A 118 20.06 -23.81 13.71
CA LEU A 118 18.85 -24.61 13.54
C LEU A 118 19.07 -25.73 12.51
N LYS A 119 19.72 -25.42 11.38
CA LYS A 119 20.04 -26.41 10.35
C LYS A 119 20.97 -27.51 10.86
N THR A 120 22.00 -27.14 11.61
CA THR A 120 22.92 -28.09 12.25
C THR A 120 22.18 -28.99 13.25
N ARG A 121 21.37 -28.42 14.14
CA ARG A 121 20.57 -29.21 15.09
C ARG A 121 19.58 -30.15 14.41
N MET A 122 18.96 -29.73 13.31
CA MET A 122 18.07 -30.60 12.52
C MET A 122 18.82 -31.74 11.83
N GLN A 123 20.10 -31.57 11.50
CA GLN A 123 20.94 -32.65 10.95
C GLN A 123 21.46 -33.60 12.04
N GLU A 124 21.62 -33.13 13.28
CA GLU A 124 22.02 -33.96 14.43
C GLU A 124 20.86 -34.78 15.01
N TRP A 125 19.62 -34.36 14.78
CA TRP A 125 18.40 -35.04 15.25
C TRP A 125 17.69 -35.87 14.17
N GLY A 126 18.21 -35.88 12.93
CA GLY A 126 17.84 -36.81 11.86
C GLY A 126 18.78 -38.01 11.82
#